data_AF-A0A368XUL1-F1
#
_entry.id   AF-A0A368XUL1-F1
#
_cell.length_a   1.000
_cell.length_b   1.000
_cell.length_c   1.000
_cell.angle_alpha   90.00
_cell.angle_beta   90.00
_cell.angle_gamma   90.00
#
_symmetry.space_group_name_H-M   'P 1'
#
loop_
_entity.id
_entity.type
_entity.pdbx_description
1 polymer ?
#
loop_
_entity_poly.entity_id
_entity_poly.type
_entity_poly.pdbx_seq_one_letter_code
_entity_poly.pdbx_strand_id
1 'polypeptide(L)'
;MLVIDLKIGKFSHADAGQMHMYLNYAREHWMKPGENPPVGLILCASKGSNEAHYALEGLSNKVLAAEYQTVLPDEKLLAAELDRTRRELEARRTARSGESGNGE
;
A
#
# COMPACT_ATOMS: atom_id res chain seq x y z
N MET A 1 1.23 -0.70 -10.65
CA MET A 1 1.65 -2.07 -10.28
C MET A 1 1.70 -2.20 -8.75
N LEU A 2 1.30 -3.35 -8.21
CA LEU A 2 1.35 -3.64 -6.77
C LEU A 2 2.27 -4.85 -6.53
N VAL A 3 3.29 -4.70 -5.68
CA VAL A 3 4.19 -5.77 -5.27
C VAL A 3 3.75 -6.24 -3.89
N ILE A 4 3.47 -7.54 -3.74
CA ILE A 4 2.99 -8.13 -2.49
C ILE A 4 4.04 -9.12 -1.97
N ASP A 5 4.42 -8.98 -0.70
CA ASP A 5 5.36 -9.88 0.00
C ASP A 5 4.66 -10.48 1.23
N LEU A 6 4.67 -11.81 1.36
CA LEU A 6 3.99 -12.56 2.41
C LEU A 6 5.01 -13.08 3.43
N LYS A 7 4.85 -12.70 4.71
CA LYS A 7 5.73 -13.10 5.81
C LYS A 7 5.01 -13.97 6.83
N ILE A 8 5.52 -15.18 7.04
CA ILE A 8 5.02 -16.10 8.07
C ILE A 8 5.29 -15.53 9.48
N GLY A 9 6.30 -14.68 9.64
CA GLY A 9 6.67 -14.03 10.89
C GLY A 9 6.05 -12.65 11.09
N LYS A 10 6.50 -11.97 12.15
CA LYS A 10 6.27 -10.54 12.36
C LYS A 10 7.05 -9.74 11.32
N PHE A 11 6.56 -8.54 11.02
CA PHE A 11 7.32 -7.54 10.29
C PHE A 11 8.64 -7.24 11.00
N SER A 12 9.72 -7.09 10.24
CA SER A 12 11.02 -6.59 10.69
C SER A 12 11.51 -5.48 9.76
N HIS A 13 12.44 -4.65 10.24
CA HIS A 13 13.06 -3.60 9.42
C HIS A 13 13.77 -4.15 8.16
N ALA A 14 14.23 -5.40 8.18
CA ALA A 14 14.83 -6.05 7.01
C ALA A 14 13.81 -6.25 5.87
N ASP A 15 12.53 -6.43 6.19
CA ASP A 15 11.47 -6.59 5.20
C ASP A 15 11.18 -5.28 4.46
N ALA A 16 11.28 -4.13 5.14
CA ALA A 16 11.23 -2.82 4.48
C ALA A 16 12.39 -2.62 3.49
N GLY A 17 13.60 -3.04 3.85
CA GLY A 17 14.76 -3.00 2.96
C GLY A 17 14.56 -3.87 1.71
N GLN A 18 14.05 -5.10 1.89
CA GLN A 18 13.71 -6.00 0.78
C GLN A 18 12.66 -5.37 -0.14
N MET A 19 11.56 -4.86 0.42
CA MET A 19 10.51 -4.23 -0.38
C MET A 19 11.01 -2.97 -1.10
N HIS A 20 11.88 -2.18 -0.48
CA HIS A 20 12.49 -1.02 -1.13
C HIS A 20 13.28 -1.43 -2.38
N MET A 21 14.08 -2.49 -2.28
CA MET A 21 14.79 -3.06 -3.42
C MET A 21 13.83 -3.52 -4.52
N TYR A 22 12.77 -4.26 -4.15
CA TYR A 22 11.78 -4.74 -5.13
C TYR A 22 11.13 -3.60 -5.90
N LEU A 23 10.72 -2.53 -5.22
CA LEU A 23 10.07 -1.39 -5.86
C LEU A 23 11.00 -0.60 -6.78
N ASN A 24 12.29 -0.50 -6.44
CA ASN A 24 13.27 0.13 -7.32
C ASN A 24 13.49 -0.69 -8.59
N TYR A 25 13.65 -2.01 -8.44
CA TYR A 25 13.81 -2.91 -9.59
C TYR A 25 12.57 -2.89 -10.50
N ALA A 26 11.38 -2.98 -9.91
CA ALA A 26 10.11 -2.88 -10.62
C ALA A 26 9.97 -1.56 -11.39
N ARG A 27 10.38 -0.45 -10.78
CA ARG A 27 10.36 0.87 -11.40
C ARG A 27 11.26 0.95 -12.62
N GLU A 28 12.45 0.37 -12.53
CA GLU A 28 13.45 0.45 -13.60
C GLU A 28 13.15 -0.50 -14.77
N HIS A 29 12.56 -1.67 -14.49
CA HIS A 29 12.50 -2.73 -15.49
C HIS A 29 11.09 -3.20 -15.86
N TRP A 30 10.08 -2.98 -15.02
CA TRP A 30 8.74 -3.55 -15.23
C TRP A 30 7.67 -2.51 -15.52
N MET A 31 7.90 -1.24 -15.16
CA MET A 31 6.97 -0.15 -15.43
C MET A 31 6.89 0.16 -16.92
N LYS A 32 5.67 0.44 -17.38
CA LYS A 32 5.41 0.99 -18.71
C LYS A 32 5.27 2.51 -18.65
N PRO A 33 5.52 3.21 -19.77
CA PRO A 33 5.29 4.66 -19.86
C PRO A 33 3.85 5.02 -19.46
N GLY A 34 3.70 6.00 -18.58
CA GLY A 34 2.40 6.48 -18.10
C GLY A 34 1.81 5.72 -16.91
N GLU A 35 2.46 4.65 -16.43
CA GLU A 35 2.01 3.97 -15.22
C GLU A 35 2.40 4.73 -13.94
N ASN A 36 1.55 4.61 -12.92
CA ASN A 36 1.90 5.11 -11.58
C ASN A 36 3.07 4.30 -10.98
N PRO A 37 3.93 4.94 -10.15
CA PRO A 37 4.95 4.26 -9.38
C PRO A 37 4.45 2.98 -8.70
N PRO A 38 5.28 1.92 -8.60
CA PRO A 38 4.88 0.69 -7.95
C PRO A 38 4.67 0.96 -6.46
N VAL A 39 3.71 0.25 -5.89
CA VAL A 39 3.39 0.30 -4.45
C VAL A 39 3.74 -1.06 -3.86
N GLY A 40 4.34 -1.05 -2.67
CA GLY A 40 4.67 -2.26 -1.92
C GLY A 40 3.64 -2.53 -0.84
N LEU A 41 3.23 -3.79 -0.71
CA LEU A 41 2.40 -4.28 0.38
C LEU A 41 3.07 -5.49 1.02
N ILE A 42 3.45 -5.35 2.29
CA ILE A 42 3.97 -6.44 3.10
C ILE A 42 2.83 -6.95 3.96
N LEU A 43 2.56 -8.25 3.89
CA LEU A 43 1.54 -8.92 4.69
C LEU A 43 2.21 -9.87 5.67
N CYS A 44 2.03 -9.67 6.97
CA CYS A 44 2.62 -10.48 8.04
C CYS A 44 1.58 -11.33 8.77
N ALA A 45 1.94 -12.54 9.21
CA ALA A 45 0.99 -13.43 9.91
C ALA A 45 0.71 -13.00 11.37
N SER A 46 1.47 -12.05 11.91
CA SER A 46 1.38 -11.65 13.32
C SER A 46 1.82 -10.20 13.59
N LYS A 47 1.30 -9.61 14.67
CA LYS A 47 1.53 -8.21 15.09
C LYS A 47 3.01 -7.86 15.27
N GLY A 48 3.48 -6.94 14.42
CA GLY A 48 4.76 -6.23 14.52
C GLY A 48 4.60 -4.70 14.44
N SER A 49 3.51 -4.16 15.01
CA SER A 49 3.01 -2.80 14.71
C SER A 49 3.98 -1.65 14.98
N ASN A 50 4.90 -1.80 15.95
CA ASN A 50 5.79 -0.70 16.34
C ASN A 50 6.99 -0.56 15.40
N GLU A 51 7.59 -1.67 14.96
CA GLU A 51 8.71 -1.64 14.01
C GLU A 51 8.28 -1.18 12.62
N ALA A 52 7.06 -1.54 12.19
CA ALA A 52 6.52 -1.11 10.90
C ALA A 52 6.40 0.41 10.79
N HIS A 53 5.99 1.09 11.86
CA HIS A 53 5.89 2.55 11.85
C HIS A 53 7.24 3.20 11.56
N TYR A 54 8.28 2.84 12.32
CA TYR A 54 9.60 3.45 12.19
C TYR A 54 10.36 3.01 10.93
N ALA A 55 10.18 1.77 10.47
CA ALA A 55 10.88 1.26 9.30
C ALA A 55 10.29 1.75 7.97
N LEU A 56 9.00 2.12 7.96
CA LEU A 56 8.32 2.61 6.76
C LEU A 56 8.31 4.13 6.66
N GLU A 57 8.43 4.83 7.78
CA GLU A 57 8.54 6.29 7.79
C GLU A 57 9.81 6.76 7.08
N GLY A 58 9.68 7.77 6.21
CA GLY A 58 10.80 8.33 5.46
C GLY A 58 11.21 7.55 4.20
N LEU A 59 10.59 6.41 3.89
CA LEU A 59 10.81 5.74 2.61
C LEU A 59 10.26 6.57 1.45
N SER A 60 11.08 6.79 0.43
CA SER A 60 10.67 7.44 -0.82
C SER A 60 9.66 6.60 -1.62
N ASN A 61 9.70 5.28 -1.41
CA ASN A 61 8.78 4.33 -2.01
C ASN A 61 7.54 4.14 -1.12
N LYS A 62 6.36 4.07 -1.74
CA LYS A 62 5.11 3.86 -1.01
C LYS A 62 4.99 2.40 -0.59
N VAL A 63 5.27 2.13 0.68
CA VAL A 63 5.20 0.80 1.28
C VAL A 63 4.17 0.79 2.40
N LEU A 64 3.33 -0.25 2.41
CA LEU A 64 2.34 -0.52 3.45
C LEU A 64 2.69 -1.86 4.09
N ALA A 65 2.55 -1.97 5.41
CA ALA A 65 2.60 -3.25 6.11
C ALA A 65 1.27 -3.47 6.83
N ALA A 66 0.71 -4.67 6.69
CA ALA A 66 -0.51 -5.08 7.35
C ALA A 66 -0.41 -6.53 7.81
N GLU A 67 -1.24 -6.91 8.78
CA GLU A 67 -1.39 -8.32 9.13
C GLU A 67 -2.33 -9.01 8.15
N TYR A 68 -1.99 -10.22 7.71
CA TYR A 68 -2.93 -11.09 7.03
C TYR A 68 -3.53 -12.11 8.00
N GLN A 69 -4.83 -12.37 7.81
CA GLN A 69 -5.49 -13.51 8.42
C GLN A 69 -5.06 -14.78 7.66
N THR A 70 -4.85 -15.89 8.36
CA THR A 70 -4.43 -17.18 7.76
C THR A 70 -5.38 -17.70 6.67
N VAL A 71 -6.57 -17.11 6.57
CA VAL A 71 -7.50 -17.26 5.46
C VAL A 71 -7.53 -15.93 4.71
N LEU A 72 -7.01 -15.93 3.47
CA LEU A 72 -7.24 -14.82 2.55
C LEU A 72 -8.75 -14.75 2.27
N PRO A 73 -9.39 -13.57 2.37
CA PRO A 73 -10.79 -13.44 2.00
C PRO A 73 -11.00 -13.81 0.52
N ASP A 74 -12.21 -14.20 0.16
CA ASP A 74 -12.57 -14.47 -1.24
C ASP A 74 -12.21 -13.26 -2.12
N GLU A 75 -11.68 -13.51 -3.32
CA GLU A 75 -11.33 -12.49 -4.32
C GLU A 75 -12.47 -11.49 -4.53
N LYS A 76 -13.72 -11.97 -4.53
CA LYS A 76 -14.90 -11.11 -4.69
C LYS A 76 -15.07 -10.13 -3.53
N LEU A 77 -14.76 -10.55 -2.31
CA LEU A 77 -14.85 -9.70 -1.14
C LEU A 77 -13.75 -8.63 -1.15
N LEU A 78 -12.52 -9.03 -1.51
CA LEU A 78 -11.39 -8.12 -1.69
C LEU A 78 -11.68 -7.07 -2.78
N ALA A 79 -12.20 -7.48 -3.93
CA ALA A 79 -12.58 -6.59 -5.01
C ALA A 79 -13.68 -5.61 -4.58
N ALA A 80 -14.71 -6.11 -3.86
CA ALA A 80 -15.79 -5.27 -3.35
C ALA A 80 -15.29 -4.20 -2.37
N GLU A 81 -14.37 -4.55 -1.45
CA GLU A 81 -13.84 -3.56 -0.51
C GLU A 81 -12.88 -2.55 -1.16
N LEU A 82 -12.12 -2.96 -2.17
CA LEU A 82 -11.32 -2.04 -2.98
C LEU A 82 -12.22 -1.02 -3.70
N ASP A 83 -13.30 -1.49 -4.34
CA ASP A 83 -14.24 -0.62 -5.04
C ASP A 83 -14.97 0.33 -4.09
N ARG A 84 -15.41 -0.18 -2.92
CA ARG A 84 -16.04 0.65 -1.90
C ARG A 84 -15.10 1.73 -1.40
N THR A 85 -13.88 1.36 -0.99
CA THR A 85 -12.87 2.29 -0.49
C THR A 85 -12.51 3.33 -1.56
N ARG A 86 -12.41 2.91 -2.82
CA ARG A 86 -12.16 3.82 -3.95
C ARG A 86 -13.25 4.88 -4.07
N ARG A 87 -14.53 4.48 -4.05
CA ARG A 87 -15.67 5.42 -4.13
C ARG A 87 -15.67 6.41 -2.96
N GLU A 88 -15.39 5.93 -1.74
CA GLU A 88 -15.31 6.78 -0.55
C GLU A 88 -14.19 7.83 -0.69
N LEU A 89 -13.02 7.45 -1.21
CA LEU A 89 -11.91 8.37 -1.45
C LEU A 89 -12.20 9.37 -2.57
N GLU A 90 -12.83 8.93 -3.65
CA GLU A 90 -13.26 9.80 -4.76
C GLU A 90 -14.28 10.84 -4.25
N ALA A 91 -15.28 10.42 -3.48
CA ALA A 91 -16.26 11.33 -2.87
C ALA A 91 -15.61 12.38 -1.93
N ARG A 92 -14.65 11.96 -1.09
CA ARG A 92 -13.87 12.89 -0.24
C ARG A 92 -13.05 13.88 -1.04
N ARG A 93 -12.50 13.45 -2.19
CA ARG A 93 -11.75 14.33 -3.08
C ARG A 93 -12.65 15.39 -3.70
N THR A 94 -13.85 15.01 -4.16
CA THR A 94 -14.85 15.93 -4.73
C THR A 94 -15.35 16.94 -3.69
N ALA A 95 -15.62 16.50 -2.46
CA ALA A 95 -16.05 17.39 -1.37
C ALA A 95 -14.99 18.47 -1.05
N ARG A 96 -13.72 18.06 -0.96
CA ARG A 96 -12.60 18.96 -0.65
C ARG A 96 -12.22 19.91 -1.80
N SER A 97 -12.55 19.55 -3.04
CA SER A 97 -12.41 20.44 -4.20
C SER A 97 -13.52 21.50 -4.30
N GLY A 98 -14.67 21.28 -3.66
CA GLY A 98 -15.76 22.27 -3.60
C GLY A 98 -15.53 23.40 -2.59
N GLU A 99 -14.75 23.17 -1.53
CA GLU A 99 -14.46 24.19 -0.49
C GLU A 99 -13.41 25.22 -0.90
N SER A 100 -12.53 24.91 -1.85
CA SER A 100 -11.49 25.86 -2.35
C SER A 100 -12.03 26.88 -3.37
N GLY A 101 -13.31 26.84 -3.72
CA GLY A 101 -13.94 27.74 -4.68
C GLY A 101 -14.86 28.82 -4.08
N ASN A 102 -14.98 28.90 -2.74
CA ASN A 102 -15.90 29.83 -2.08
C ASN A 102 -15.16 30.77 -1.13
N GLY A 103 -14.26 31.58 -1.70
CA GLY A 103 -13.51 32.62 -1.01
C GLY A 103 -13.10 33.71 -1.99
N GLU A 104 -14.09 34.40 -2.56
CA GLU A 104 -13.95 35.82 -2.94
C GLU A 104 -14.11 36.70 -1.68
#